data_AF-A0A7S2ZVB7-F1
#
_entry.id   AF-A0A7S2ZVB7-F1
#
_cell.length_a   1.000
_cell.length_b   1.000
_cell.length_c   1.000
_cell.angle_alpha   90.00
_cell.angle_beta   90.00
_cell.angle_gamma   90.00
#
_symmetry.space_group_name_H-M   'P 1'
#
loop_
_entity.id
_entity.type
_entity.pdbx_description
1 polymer ?
#
loop_
_entity_poly.entity_id
_entity_poly.type
_entity_poly.pdbx_seq_one_letter_code
_entity_poly.pdbx_strand_id
1 'polypeptide(L)'
;MNTKPSRGTKHYRAPSKIFWRTVRGMTPHKTARGADAMDKLQVFDGVPPPYDKMKRMVVPDALRVTRLAPGRKYCRLGRLSTEMGWKYEGVLSGLEEKRKTRSLAYYQRKKALTNLKNQASKSDAVSAVSKELAAYGY
;
A
#
# COMPACT_ATOMS: atom_id res chain seq x y z
N MET A 1 1.98 -33.65 3.00
CA MET A 1 1.43 -34.89 3.59
C MET A 1 1.74 -36.00 2.60
N ASN A 2 2.54 -36.98 3.00
CA ASN A 2 3.09 -37.99 2.08
C ASN A 2 1.98 -38.82 1.41
N THR A 3 0.94 -39.20 2.16
CA THR A 3 -0.17 -40.03 1.68
C THR A 3 -1.13 -39.34 0.73
N LYS A 4 -1.42 -38.04 0.93
CA LYS A 4 -2.29 -37.25 0.04
C LYS A 4 -1.84 -35.78 0.03
N PRO A 5 -1.04 -35.36 -0.97
CA PRO A 5 -0.51 -34.00 -1.05
C PRO A 5 -1.58 -32.90 -0.99
N SER A 6 -2.77 -33.14 -1.56
CA SER A 6 -3.87 -32.18 -1.59
C SER A 6 -4.48 -31.85 -0.22
N ARG A 7 -4.32 -32.73 0.79
CA ARG A 7 -4.75 -32.47 2.18
C ARG A 7 -3.69 -31.76 3.03
N GLY A 8 -2.46 -31.65 2.51
CA GLY A 8 -1.33 -31.07 3.23
C GLY A 8 -1.24 -29.55 3.16
N THR A 9 -0.06 -29.05 3.53
CA THR A 9 0.27 -27.63 3.44
C THR A 9 0.13 -27.12 2.01
N LYS A 10 -0.61 -26.03 1.83
CA LYS A 10 -0.70 -25.31 0.56
C LYS A 10 0.46 -24.33 0.43
N HIS A 11 1.27 -24.50 -0.60
CA HIS A 11 2.39 -23.63 -0.92
C HIS A 11 1.92 -22.50 -1.86
N TYR A 12 1.40 -21.43 -1.28
CA TYR A 12 1.01 -20.25 -2.05
C TYR A 12 2.24 -19.54 -2.62
N ARG A 13 2.14 -19.14 -3.89
CA ARG A 13 3.23 -18.49 -4.62
C ARG A 13 3.04 -16.99 -4.77
N ALA A 14 1.81 -16.48 -4.66
CA ALA A 14 1.53 -15.05 -4.80
C ALA A 14 2.10 -14.24 -3.62
N PRO A 15 2.69 -13.05 -3.85
CA PRO A 15 3.23 -12.20 -2.79
C PRO A 15 2.19 -11.89 -1.70
N SER A 16 0.97 -11.54 -2.10
CA SER A 16 -0.18 -11.28 -1.23
C SER A 16 -0.47 -12.44 -0.27
N LYS A 17 -0.42 -13.69 -0.77
CA LYS A 17 -0.68 -14.88 0.04
C LYS A 17 0.50 -15.27 0.92
N ILE A 18 1.73 -14.96 0.51
CA ILE A 18 2.91 -15.11 1.38
C ILE A 18 2.77 -14.18 2.59
N PHE A 19 2.47 -12.89 2.35
CA PHE A 19 2.24 -11.92 3.43
C PHE A 19 1.04 -12.29 4.31
N TRP A 20 -0.08 -12.71 3.71
CA TRP A 20 -1.23 -13.21 4.48
C TRP A 20 -0.86 -14.40 5.37
N ARG A 21 -0.02 -15.33 4.86
CA ARG A 21 0.43 -16.49 5.62
C ARG A 21 1.36 -16.11 6.78
N THR A 22 2.22 -15.10 6.62
CA THR A 22 3.07 -14.60 7.72
C THR A 22 2.24 -13.95 8.81
N VAL A 23 1.26 -13.10 8.46
CA VAL A 23 0.33 -12.49 9.44
C VAL A 23 -0.53 -13.55 10.15
N ARG A 24 -1.02 -14.55 9.39
CA ARG A 24 -1.76 -15.69 9.97
C ARG A 24 -0.92 -16.49 10.97
N GLY A 25 0.40 -16.57 10.76
CA GLY A 25 1.32 -17.24 11.70
C GLY A 25 1.46 -16.50 13.04
N MET A 26 1.30 -15.18 13.03
CA MET A 26 1.33 -14.32 14.23
C MET A 26 -0.03 -14.23 14.93
N THR A 27 -1.10 -14.74 14.31
CA THR A 27 -2.47 -14.63 14.81
C THR A 27 -2.98 -16.02 15.27
N PRO A 28 -3.68 -16.13 16.41
CA PRO A 28 -4.29 -17.39 16.87
C PRO A 28 -5.53 -17.77 16.04
N HIS A 29 -5.32 -18.00 14.74
CA HIS A 29 -6.32 -18.16 13.67
C HIS A 29 -7.20 -19.41 13.77
N LYS A 30 -6.96 -20.29 14.75
CA LYS A 30 -7.83 -21.44 15.04
C LYS A 30 -8.96 -21.09 16.02
N THR A 31 -8.85 -19.96 16.72
CA THR A 31 -9.90 -19.44 17.61
C THR A 31 -10.87 -18.57 16.82
N ALA A 32 -12.12 -18.44 17.27
CA ALA A 32 -13.11 -17.57 16.64
C ALA A 32 -12.60 -16.13 16.51
N ARG A 33 -12.06 -15.56 17.60
CA ARG A 33 -11.44 -14.22 17.59
C ARG A 33 -10.34 -14.08 16.55
N GLY A 34 -9.50 -15.11 16.40
CA GLY A 34 -8.42 -15.10 15.43
C GLY A 34 -8.91 -15.24 13.99
N ALA A 35 -9.99 -16.00 13.76
CA ALA A 35 -10.64 -16.08 12.46
C ALA A 35 -11.23 -14.72 12.06
N ASP A 36 -11.98 -14.07 12.96
CA ASP A 36 -12.55 -12.73 12.72
C ASP A 36 -11.47 -11.68 12.44
N ALA A 37 -10.31 -11.76 13.10
CA ALA A 37 -9.19 -10.87 12.85
C ALA A 37 -8.60 -11.08 11.45
N MET A 38 -8.52 -12.33 10.98
CA MET A 38 -8.04 -12.64 9.63
C MET A 38 -9.03 -12.21 8.55
N ASP A 39 -10.34 -12.22 8.83
CA ASP A 39 -11.38 -11.77 7.90
C ASP A 39 -11.35 -10.24 7.68
N LYS A 40 -10.90 -9.49 8.68
CA LYS A 40 -10.67 -8.04 8.56
C LYS A 40 -9.47 -7.70 7.68
N LEU A 41 -8.52 -8.63 7.49
CA LEU A 41 -7.31 -8.39 6.72
C LEU A 41 -7.52 -8.72 5.24
N GLN A 42 -7.43 -7.69 4.39
CA GLN A 42 -7.39 -7.85 2.94
C GLN A 42 -5.99 -7.54 2.40
N VAL A 43 -5.47 -8.42 1.53
CA VAL A 43 -4.13 -8.29 0.95
C VAL A 43 -4.23 -8.48 -0.56
N PHE A 44 -3.62 -7.58 -1.32
CA PHE A 44 -3.66 -7.57 -2.78
C PHE A 44 -2.25 -7.46 -3.36
N ASP A 45 -2.08 -7.99 -4.58
CA ASP A 45 -0.90 -7.73 -5.40
C ASP A 45 -1.21 -6.49 -6.27
N GLY A 46 -0.46 -5.40 -6.07
CA GLY A 46 -0.77 -4.07 -6.65
C GLY A 46 -1.85 -3.31 -5.89
N VAL A 47 -2.40 -2.28 -6.52
CA VAL A 47 -3.44 -1.42 -5.91
C VAL A 47 -4.72 -1.46 -6.75
N PRO A 48 -5.64 -2.40 -6.49
CA PRO A 48 -6.88 -2.53 -7.23
C PRO A 48 -7.89 -1.42 -6.86
N PRO A 49 -8.89 -1.14 -7.73
CA PRO A 49 -10.07 -0.35 -7.34
C PRO A 49 -10.83 -1.03 -6.19
N PRO A 50 -11.39 -0.28 -5.22
CA PRO A 50 -11.45 1.19 -5.10
C PRO A 50 -10.23 1.85 -4.42
N TYR A 51 -9.23 1.06 -4.02
CA TYR A 51 -8.09 1.53 -3.21
C TYR A 51 -7.10 2.40 -3.97
N ASP A 52 -7.14 2.40 -5.29
CA ASP A 52 -6.28 3.22 -6.16
C ASP A 52 -6.52 4.72 -5.97
N LYS A 53 -7.75 5.12 -5.58
CA LYS A 53 -8.15 6.50 -5.29
C LYS A 53 -8.02 6.88 -3.82
N MET A 54 -7.86 5.91 -2.92
CA MET A 54 -7.75 6.14 -1.49
C MET A 54 -6.33 6.55 -1.09
N LYS A 55 -6.22 7.35 -0.01
CA LYS A 55 -4.92 7.69 0.57
C LYS A 55 -4.34 6.44 1.24
N ARG A 56 -3.18 6.00 0.75
CA ARG A 56 -2.43 4.89 1.34
C ARG A 56 -1.53 5.40 2.45
N MET A 57 -1.49 4.64 3.54
CA MET A 57 -0.65 4.92 4.71
C MET A 57 0.62 4.07 4.66
N VAL A 58 1.61 4.49 5.45
CA VAL A 58 2.90 3.82 5.58
C VAL A 58 3.15 3.56 7.05
N VAL A 59 3.74 2.41 7.38
CA VAL A 59 4.22 2.10 8.73
C VAL A 59 5.73 2.41 8.75
N PRO A 60 6.17 3.53 9.37
CA PRO A 60 7.59 3.94 9.32
C PRO A 60 8.54 2.90 9.90
N ASP A 61 8.03 2.18 10.91
CA ASP A 61 8.71 1.12 11.64
C ASP A 61 8.93 -0.16 10.80
N ALA A 62 8.29 -0.26 9.64
CA ALA A 62 8.44 -1.39 8.72
C ALA A 62 9.18 -1.01 7.43
N LEU A 63 9.68 0.24 7.31
CA LEU A 63 10.37 0.67 6.11
C LEU A 63 11.78 0.07 6.04
N ARG A 64 12.12 -0.49 4.88
CA ARG A 64 13.48 -1.02 4.64
C ARG A 64 14.54 0.06 4.86
N VAL A 65 14.31 1.30 4.43
CA VAL A 65 15.29 2.39 4.55
C VAL A 65 15.55 2.79 5.99
N THR A 66 14.58 2.61 6.89
CA THR A 66 14.75 2.91 8.33
C THR A 66 15.30 1.72 9.10
N ARG A 67 14.93 0.48 8.70
CA ARG A 67 15.28 -0.75 9.41
C ARG A 67 16.57 -1.42 8.97
N LEU A 68 17.03 -1.17 7.74
CA LEU A 68 18.21 -1.84 7.18
C LEU A 68 19.32 -0.83 6.91
N ALA A 69 20.53 -1.14 7.37
CA ALA A 69 21.71 -0.32 7.08
C ALA A 69 22.00 -0.25 5.57
N PRO A 70 22.50 0.89 5.07
CA PRO A 70 22.95 1.01 3.69
C PRO A 70 23.95 -0.09 3.31
N GLY A 71 23.88 -0.58 2.07
CA GLY A 71 24.78 -1.63 1.56
C GLY A 71 24.38 -3.07 1.88
N ARG A 72 23.40 -3.31 2.76
CA ARG A 72 22.92 -4.68 3.04
C ARG A 72 22.02 -5.19 1.91
N LYS A 73 22.28 -6.42 1.46
CA LYS A 73 21.50 -7.10 0.43
C LYS A 73 20.09 -7.44 0.95
N TYR A 74 19.09 -7.30 0.09
CA TYR A 74 17.69 -7.64 0.39
C TYR A 74 17.02 -8.23 -0.85
N CYS A 75 15.91 -8.95 -0.65
CA CYS A 75 15.11 -9.49 -1.73
C CYS A 75 13.79 -8.72 -1.86
N ARG A 76 13.26 -8.69 -3.09
CA ARG A 76 11.88 -8.21 -3.35
C ARG A 76 10.95 -9.41 -3.40
N LEU A 77 9.83 -9.33 -2.69
CA LEU A 77 8.87 -10.43 -2.60
C LEU A 77 8.28 -10.80 -3.97
N GLY A 78 8.09 -9.83 -4.86
CA GLY A 78 7.63 -10.05 -6.24
C GLY A 78 8.57 -10.98 -7.01
N ARG A 79 9.87 -10.68 -7.03
CA ARG A 79 10.89 -11.50 -7.69
C ARG A 79 10.92 -12.94 -7.13
N LEU A 80 10.96 -13.08 -5.80
CA LEU A 80 10.94 -14.38 -5.15
C LEU A 80 9.70 -15.19 -5.56
N SER A 81 8.54 -14.53 -5.62
CA SER A 81 7.28 -15.16 -5.99
C SER A 81 7.31 -15.66 -7.43
N THR A 82 7.88 -14.89 -8.36
CA THR A 82 8.03 -15.28 -9.77
C THR A 82 8.96 -16.47 -9.93
N GLU A 83 10.13 -16.46 -9.29
CA GLU A 83 11.07 -17.58 -9.29
C GLU A 83 10.41 -18.87 -8.74
N MET A 84 9.50 -18.72 -7.77
CA MET A 84 8.71 -19.82 -7.19
C MET A 84 7.45 -20.19 -8.00
N GLY A 85 7.24 -19.59 -9.17
CA GLY A 85 6.17 -19.95 -10.11
C GLY A 85 4.87 -19.13 -10.00
N TRP A 86 4.92 -17.90 -9.50
CA TRP A 86 3.83 -16.93 -9.62
C TRP A 86 3.82 -16.33 -11.03
N LYS A 87 2.68 -16.47 -11.72
CA LYS A 87 2.58 -16.21 -13.18
C LYS A 87 2.18 -14.78 -13.56
N TYR A 88 1.73 -13.97 -12.59
CA TYR A 88 1.02 -12.73 -12.88
C TYR A 88 1.88 -11.46 -12.76
N GLU A 89 3.20 -11.59 -12.62
CA GLU A 89 4.09 -10.43 -12.51
C GLU A 89 3.97 -9.48 -13.70
N GLY A 90 3.99 -10.00 -14.94
CA GLY A 90 3.87 -9.19 -16.15
C GLY A 90 2.50 -8.55 -16.35
N VAL A 91 1.42 -9.22 -15.93
CA VAL A 91 0.07 -8.65 -15.95
C VAL A 91 -0.01 -7.50 -14.95
N LEU A 92 0.53 -7.71 -13.75
CA LEU A 92 0.53 -6.72 -12.68
C LEU A 92 1.33 -5.48 -13.04
N SER A 93 2.50 -5.64 -13.66
CA SER A 93 3.34 -4.50 -14.06
C SER A 93 2.61 -3.58 -15.03
N GLY A 94 1.92 -4.14 -16.04
CA GLY A 94 1.12 -3.36 -16.98
C GLY A 94 -0.07 -2.65 -16.32
N LEU A 95 -0.74 -3.28 -15.35
CA LEU A 95 -1.84 -2.66 -14.61
C LEU A 95 -1.36 -1.53 -13.69
N GLU A 96 -0.22 -1.72 -13.01
CA GLU A 96 0.37 -0.69 -12.15
C GLU A 96 0.89 0.50 -12.95
N GLU A 97 1.42 0.28 -14.16
CA GLU A 97 1.79 1.36 -15.08
C GLU A 97 0.56 2.19 -15.48
N LYS A 98 -0.52 1.55 -15.93
CA LYS A 98 -1.81 2.21 -16.21
C LYS A 98 -2.39 2.94 -14.99
N ARG A 99 -2.13 2.46 -13.77
CA ARG A 99 -2.54 3.15 -12.53
C ARG A 99 -1.68 4.39 -12.26
N LYS A 100 -0.37 4.30 -12.46
CA LYS A 100 0.58 5.40 -12.25
C LYS A 100 0.36 6.55 -13.24
N THR A 101 0.08 6.25 -14.52
CA THR A 101 -0.23 7.28 -15.52
C THR A 101 -1.47 8.09 -15.13
N ARG A 102 -2.56 7.41 -14.74
CA ARG A 102 -3.78 8.06 -14.23
C ARG A 102 -3.51 8.88 -12.96
N SER A 103 -2.71 8.34 -12.03
CA SER A 103 -2.33 9.03 -10.80
C SER A 103 -1.49 10.29 -11.06
N LEU A 104 -0.61 10.28 -12.07
CA LEU A 104 0.21 11.42 -12.46
C LEU A 104 -0.65 12.55 -13.03
N ALA A 105 -1.58 12.22 -13.93
CA ALA A 105 -2.53 13.19 -14.48
C ALA A 105 -3.39 13.85 -13.39
N TYR A 106 -3.88 13.05 -12.43
CA TYR A 106 -4.59 13.58 -11.26
C TYR A 106 -3.72 14.52 -10.43
N TYR A 107 -2.47 14.14 -10.16
CA TYR A 107 -1.54 14.95 -9.37
C TYR A 107 -1.22 16.29 -10.04
N GLN A 108 -0.98 16.31 -11.35
CA GLN A 108 -0.73 17.55 -12.10
C GLN A 108 -1.91 18.52 -12.00
N ARG A 109 -3.15 18.02 -12.18
CA ARG A 109 -4.37 18.83 -12.00
C ARG A 109 -4.49 19.35 -10.57
N LYS A 110 -4.27 18.48 -9.58
CA LYS A 110 -4.32 18.87 -8.15
C LYS A 110 -3.26 19.94 -7.82
N LYS A 111 -2.04 19.80 -8.34
CA LYS A 111 -0.94 20.77 -8.15
C LYS A 111 -1.30 22.13 -8.74
N ALA A 112 -1.82 22.16 -9.97
CA ALA A 112 -2.27 23.41 -10.60
C ALA A 112 -3.39 24.10 -9.79
N LEU A 113 -4.41 23.34 -9.36
CA LEU A 113 -5.48 23.88 -8.50
C LEU A 113 -4.97 24.38 -7.15
N THR A 114 -3.99 23.70 -6.55
CA THR A 114 -3.38 24.12 -5.29
C THR A 114 -2.63 25.44 -5.46
N ASN A 115 -1.89 25.59 -6.55
CA ASN A 115 -1.19 26.83 -6.86
C ASN A 115 -2.15 28.01 -7.05
N LEU A 116 -3.25 27.81 -7.78
CA LEU A 116 -4.30 28.82 -7.95
C LEU A 116 -4.95 29.18 -6.61
N LYS A 117 -5.24 28.19 -5.76
CA LYS A 117 -5.77 28.41 -4.41
C LYS A 117 -4.80 29.23 -3.55
N ASN A 118 -3.50 28.94 -3.62
CA ASN A 118 -2.46 29.67 -2.90
C ASN A 118 -2.25 31.10 -3.44
N GLN A 119 -2.55 31.36 -4.71
CA GLN A 119 -2.57 32.72 -5.26
C GLN A 119 -3.80 33.47 -4.76
N ALA A 120 -4.98 32.85 -4.81
CA ALA A 120 -6.22 33.44 -4.34
C ALA A 120 -6.20 33.73 -2.82
N SER A 121 -5.57 32.89 -2.00
CA SER A 121 -5.46 33.08 -0.55
C SER A 121 -4.59 34.28 -0.15
N LYS A 122 -3.80 34.84 -1.07
CA LYS A 122 -3.01 36.07 -0.85
C LYS A 122 -3.79 37.35 -1.15
N SER A 123 -5.03 37.24 -1.62
CA SER A 123 -5.88 38.40 -1.88
C SER A 123 -6.35 39.05 -0.57
N ASP A 124 -6.57 40.37 -0.61
CA ASP A 124 -6.97 41.16 0.57
C ASP A 124 -8.29 40.69 1.19
N ALA A 125 -9.15 40.03 0.41
CA ALA A 125 -10.44 39.49 0.84
C ALA A 125 -10.34 38.47 1.98
N VAL A 126 -9.20 37.79 2.13
CA VAL A 126 -8.99 36.75 3.18
C VAL A 126 -8.08 37.26 4.31
N SER A 127 -7.61 38.50 4.24
CA SER A 127 -6.58 39.05 5.14
C SER A 127 -7.05 39.15 6.60
N ALA A 128 -8.30 39.57 6.84
CA ALA A 128 -8.87 39.67 8.19
C ALA A 128 -8.99 38.29 8.86
N VAL A 129 -9.55 37.32 8.14
CA VAL A 129 -9.67 35.93 8.61
C VAL A 129 -8.30 35.30 8.83
N SER A 130 -7.31 35.59 7.98
CA SER A 130 -5.96 35.05 8.12
C SER A 130 -5.24 35.61 9.35
N LYS A 131 -5.44 36.90 9.68
CA LYS A 131 -4.89 37.51 10.91
C LYS A 131 -5.49 36.88 12.17
N GLU A 132 -6.79 36.62 12.16
CA GLU A 132 -7.46 35.95 13.28
C GLU A 132 -6.98 34.50 13.45
N LEU A 133 -6.87 33.75 12.34
CA LEU A 133 -6.31 32.39 12.35
C LEU A 133 -4.87 32.36 12.86
N ALA A 134 -4.05 33.34 12.48
CA ALA A 134 -2.68 33.46 12.96
C ALA A 134 -2.60 33.67 14.48
N ALA A 135 -3.57 34.35 15.09
CA ALA A 135 -3.64 34.49 16.55
C ALA A 135 -3.85 33.14 17.26
N TYR A 136 -4.43 32.15 16.57
CA TYR A 136 -4.58 30.77 17.04
C TYR A 136 -3.45 29.83 16.59
N GLY A 137 -2.42 30.34 15.90
CA GLY A 137 -1.27 29.56 15.44
C GLY A 137 -1.50 28.73 14.17
N TYR A 138 -2.49 29.09 13.34
CA TYR A 138 -2.74 28.50 12.03
C TYR A 138 -1.95 29.15 10.89
#